data_AF-A0A942HY64-F1
#
_entry.id   AF-A0A942HY64-F1
#
_cell.length_a   1.000
_cell.length_b   1.000
_cell.length_c   1.000
_cell.angle_alpha   90.00
_cell.angle_beta   90.00
_cell.angle_gamma   90.00
#
_symmetry.space_group_name_H-M   'P 1'
#
loop_
_entity.id
_entity.type
_entity.pdbx_description
1 polymer ?
#
loop_
_entity_poly.entity_id
_entity_poly.type
_entity_poly.pdbx_seq_one_letter_code
_entity_poly.pdbx_strand_id
1 'polypeptide(L)'
;MRKSLNLALSAALILGAVSLALPQSAVATSVAQTSGVSALQLNPQDVVPEVVALGITPVIYKVTTPQLQKLSYNEDKYALQINIGHVTAEQFAKLKSLYGNFSQVPYDSNKAYDLVDFLPPAIQATVNKTFTPKNYDTSALVSMDFTDDEMTGELWGLQKGGVSFITNCWGTTIEVLKSLHSRPANEANTYILSWPGRWDTGELFMDTKYNSTARENALRFGDALTVWSKETGALSIQHTALILGKNLVFEKTDTSEDDPYRLSLRADVLAKFAKLFEGKEIIRYRRFGPEKQPIPMSNPGSGFFSPELTAKILKAIPGLPLDSMEAGCEDRLGGGCDLTYSEMRILKIEIDAKTGRGRLSGDERGLKQFKPL
;
A
#
# COMPACT_ATOMS: atom_id res chain seq x y z
N MET A 1 24.44 -2.77 93.30
CA MET A 1 23.82 -2.54 91.98
C MET A 1 23.74 -3.90 91.26
N ARG A 2 22.75 -4.76 91.55
CA ARG A 2 21.44 -4.98 90.85
C ARG A 2 21.50 -5.07 89.32
N LYS A 3 21.42 -6.32 88.81
CA LYS A 3 20.51 -6.91 87.77
C LYS A 3 21.30 -7.96 86.95
N SER A 4 21.07 -9.28 87.02
CA SER A 4 19.88 -10.14 86.79
C SER A 4 19.49 -10.30 85.30
N LEU A 5 19.47 -11.58 84.90
CA LEU A 5 18.92 -12.24 83.69
C LEU A 5 17.72 -11.54 83.00
N ASN A 6 17.60 -11.70 81.68
CA ASN A 6 16.52 -12.50 81.07
C ASN A 6 16.64 -12.64 79.53
N LEU A 7 16.29 -13.85 79.06
CA LEU A 7 15.97 -14.22 77.68
C LEU A 7 14.85 -13.33 77.10
N ALA A 8 14.88 -13.11 75.78
CA ALA A 8 13.66 -12.93 74.99
C ALA A 8 13.82 -13.41 73.54
N LEU A 9 12.90 -14.31 73.19
CA LEU A 9 12.53 -14.87 71.90
C LEU A 9 11.89 -13.78 71.01
N SER A 10 12.09 -13.81 69.68
CA SER A 10 11.15 -13.24 68.68
C SER A 10 11.50 -13.85 67.31
N ALA A 11 10.74 -14.85 66.86
CA ALA A 11 9.49 -14.72 66.09
C ALA A 11 9.77 -14.45 64.60
N ALA A 12 9.68 -15.52 63.82
CA ALA A 12 9.63 -15.51 62.37
C ALA A 12 8.34 -14.82 61.89
N LEU A 13 8.48 -13.88 60.94
CA LEU A 13 7.37 -13.32 60.19
C LEU A 13 7.49 -13.79 58.74
N ILE A 14 6.70 -14.81 58.40
CA ILE A 14 6.44 -15.22 57.02
C ILE A 14 5.36 -14.27 56.50
N LEU A 15 5.74 -13.30 55.67
CA LEU A 15 4.80 -12.53 54.87
C LEU A 15 4.51 -13.33 53.59
N GLY A 16 3.43 -14.09 53.63
CA GLY A 16 2.80 -14.63 52.44
C GLY A 16 2.24 -13.49 51.61
N ALA A 17 2.84 -13.22 50.45
CA ALA A 17 2.25 -12.39 49.43
C ALA A 17 1.04 -13.12 48.85
N VAL A 18 -0.16 -12.75 49.28
CA VAL A 18 -1.40 -13.11 48.60
C VAL A 18 -1.43 -12.33 47.29
N SER A 19 -0.99 -12.97 46.21
CA SER A 19 -1.25 -12.50 44.86
C SER A 19 -2.75 -12.66 44.58
N LEU A 20 -3.51 -11.58 44.76
CA LEU A 20 -4.87 -11.47 44.25
C LEU A 20 -4.77 -11.42 42.72
N ALA A 21 -4.80 -12.60 42.10
CA ALA A 21 -5.08 -12.74 40.70
C ALA A 21 -6.50 -12.20 40.45
N LEU A 22 -6.57 -10.94 40.01
CA LEU A 22 -7.78 -10.40 39.44
C LEU A 22 -8.13 -11.26 38.22
N PRO A 23 -9.37 -11.75 38.08
CA PRO A 23 -9.79 -12.49 36.90
C PRO A 23 -9.67 -11.55 35.71
N GLN A 24 -8.76 -11.86 34.78
CA GLN A 24 -8.80 -11.32 33.43
C GLN A 24 -10.07 -11.86 32.78
N SER A 25 -11.16 -11.11 32.94
CA SER A 25 -12.38 -11.32 32.17
C SER A 25 -12.03 -11.03 30.71
N ALA A 26 -11.77 -12.10 29.95
CA ALA A 26 -11.74 -12.06 28.50
C ALA A 26 -13.14 -11.69 28.03
N VAL A 27 -13.42 -10.40 27.92
CA VAL A 27 -14.57 -9.89 27.19
C VAL A 27 -14.23 -10.08 25.72
N ALA A 28 -14.56 -11.25 25.20
CA ALA A 28 -14.67 -11.45 23.76
C ALA A 28 -15.86 -10.60 23.29
N THR A 29 -15.60 -9.34 22.94
CA THR A 29 -16.54 -8.55 22.15
C THR A 29 -16.66 -9.25 20.80
N SER A 30 -17.72 -10.02 20.63
CA SER A 30 -18.13 -10.50 19.32
C SER A 30 -18.46 -9.28 18.47
N VAL A 31 -17.58 -8.96 17.53
CA VAL A 31 -17.93 -8.06 16.43
C VAL A 31 -19.14 -8.71 15.75
N ALA A 32 -20.25 -7.97 15.66
CA ALA A 32 -21.48 -8.46 15.06
C ALA A 32 -21.17 -9.11 13.71
N GLN A 33 -21.49 -10.40 13.57
CA GLN A 33 -21.38 -11.14 12.33
C GLN A 33 -22.37 -10.56 11.32
N THR A 34 -21.99 -9.48 10.64
CA THR A 34 -22.59 -9.15 9.36
C THR A 34 -22.26 -10.31 8.42
N SER A 35 -23.30 -10.86 7.80
CA SER A 35 -23.26 -12.08 6.99
C SER A 35 -22.06 -12.10 6.02
N GLY A 36 -21.06 -12.93 6.34
CA GLY A 36 -19.92 -13.21 5.46
C GLY A 36 -18.56 -12.61 5.87
N VAL A 37 -18.48 -11.81 6.95
CA VAL A 37 -17.19 -11.30 7.45
C VAL A 37 -16.63 -12.23 8.53
N SER A 38 -15.41 -12.73 8.33
CA SER A 38 -14.66 -13.47 9.36
C SER A 38 -13.48 -12.64 9.87
N ALA A 39 -13.19 -12.77 11.16
CA ALA A 39 -12.10 -12.06 11.82
C ALA A 39 -11.26 -13.02 12.67
N LEU A 40 -9.95 -13.05 12.43
CA LEU A 40 -8.98 -13.75 13.30
C LEU A 40 -8.18 -12.71 14.08
N GLN A 41 -8.28 -12.74 15.41
CA GLN A 41 -7.49 -11.85 16.25
C GLN A 41 -6.02 -12.28 16.27
N LEU A 42 -5.10 -11.32 16.10
CA LEU A 42 -3.66 -11.55 16.15
C LEU A 42 -3.07 -10.99 17.44
N ASN A 43 -1.92 -11.54 17.84
CA ASN A 43 -1.14 -11.01 18.95
C ASN A 43 -0.44 -9.70 18.53
N PRO A 44 -0.68 -8.58 19.24
CA PRO A 44 -0.06 -7.29 18.95
C PRO A 44 1.47 -7.29 18.86
N GLN A 45 2.11 -8.09 19.72
CA GLN A 45 3.58 -8.17 19.78
C GLN A 45 4.19 -8.73 18.48
N ASP A 46 3.41 -9.52 17.74
CA ASP A 46 3.84 -10.15 16.49
C ASP A 46 3.56 -9.27 15.26
N VAL A 47 2.70 -8.26 15.37
CA VAL A 47 2.28 -7.41 14.24
C VAL A 47 2.85 -6.00 14.33
N VAL A 48 2.74 -5.34 15.48
CA VAL A 48 3.18 -3.95 15.71
C VAL A 48 3.93 -3.83 17.05
N PRO A 49 5.07 -4.53 17.22
CA PRO A 49 5.85 -4.50 18.47
C PRO A 49 6.26 -3.08 18.90
N GLU A 50 6.48 -2.19 17.93
CA GLU A 50 6.80 -0.77 18.16
C GLU A 50 5.65 0.01 18.80
N VAL A 51 4.39 -0.34 18.52
CA VAL A 51 3.21 0.26 19.17
C VAL A 51 3.07 -0.27 20.59
N VAL A 52 3.29 -1.57 20.79
CA VAL A 52 3.26 -2.21 22.12
C VAL A 52 4.32 -1.61 23.04
N ALA A 53 5.51 -1.31 22.51
CA ALA A 53 6.59 -0.65 23.26
C ALA A 53 6.22 0.75 23.79
N LEU A 54 5.16 1.39 23.28
CA LEU A 54 4.61 2.65 23.79
C LEU A 54 3.62 2.46 24.96
N GLY A 55 3.45 1.23 25.44
CA GLY A 55 2.46 0.88 26.47
C GLY A 55 1.03 0.86 25.95
N ILE A 56 0.85 0.64 24.64
CA ILE A 56 -0.45 0.55 23.97
C ILE A 56 -0.75 -0.91 23.69
N THR A 57 -2.00 -1.35 23.95
CA THR A 57 -2.45 -2.71 23.65
C THR A 57 -3.45 -2.67 22.50
N PRO A 58 -2.99 -2.61 21.24
CA PRO A 58 -3.92 -2.55 20.11
C PRO A 58 -4.67 -3.87 19.95
N VAL A 59 -5.84 -3.82 19.34
CA VAL A 59 -6.62 -5.00 18.96
C VAL A 59 -6.53 -5.16 17.45
N ILE A 60 -6.07 -6.33 17.00
CA ILE A 60 -5.71 -6.57 15.60
C ILE A 60 -6.49 -7.74 15.05
N TYR A 61 -7.10 -7.55 13.89
CA TYR A 61 -7.85 -8.59 13.20
C TYR A 61 -7.36 -8.77 11.77
N LYS A 62 -7.20 -10.02 11.32
CA LYS A 62 -7.30 -10.38 9.90
C LYS A 62 -8.77 -10.45 9.54
N VAL A 63 -9.25 -9.48 8.78
CA VAL A 63 -10.64 -9.41 8.33
C VAL A 63 -10.74 -9.93 6.91
N THR A 64 -11.69 -10.82 6.68
CA THR A 64 -11.97 -11.38 5.37
C THR A 64 -13.39 -11.05 4.94
N THR A 65 -13.57 -10.63 3.69
CA THR A 65 -14.89 -10.36 3.09
C THR A 65 -15.16 -11.32 1.92
N PRO A 66 -16.42 -11.50 1.48
CA PRO A 66 -16.72 -12.34 0.32
C PRO A 66 -15.95 -11.96 -0.94
N GLN A 67 -15.64 -10.67 -1.08
CA GLN A 67 -14.80 -10.17 -2.18
C GLN A 67 -13.39 -10.75 -2.11
N LEU A 68 -12.72 -10.64 -0.96
CA LEU A 68 -11.37 -11.16 -0.75
C LEU A 68 -11.26 -12.67 -0.92
N GLN A 69 -12.33 -13.43 -0.65
CA GLN A 69 -12.32 -14.88 -0.80
C GLN A 69 -12.16 -15.36 -2.26
N LYS A 70 -12.43 -14.48 -3.23
CA LYS A 70 -12.25 -14.76 -4.66
C LYS A 70 -10.78 -14.76 -5.09
N LEU A 71 -9.89 -14.17 -4.30
CA LEU A 71 -8.47 -14.06 -4.62
C LEU A 71 -7.81 -15.44 -4.62
N SER A 72 -6.84 -15.66 -5.51
CA SER A 72 -6.25 -16.99 -5.70
C SER A 72 -5.32 -17.43 -4.57
N TYR A 73 -4.64 -16.47 -3.92
CA TYR A 73 -3.64 -16.74 -2.89
C TYR A 73 -4.23 -16.51 -1.50
N ASN A 74 -3.99 -17.43 -0.56
CA ASN A 74 -4.53 -17.34 0.81
C ASN A 74 -4.00 -16.10 1.54
N GLU A 75 -2.76 -15.72 1.24
CA GLU A 75 -2.07 -14.54 1.74
C GLU A 75 -2.79 -13.23 1.32
N ASP A 76 -3.58 -13.26 0.24
CA ASP A 76 -4.33 -12.10 -0.26
C ASP A 76 -5.76 -12.01 0.29
N LYS A 77 -6.29 -13.09 0.88
CA LYS A 77 -7.70 -13.20 1.30
C LYS A 77 -8.07 -12.42 2.56
N TYR A 78 -7.30 -11.42 2.98
CA TYR A 78 -7.60 -10.65 4.19
C TYR A 78 -7.13 -9.19 4.08
N ALA A 79 -7.60 -8.34 4.97
CA ALA A 79 -6.98 -7.06 5.29
C ALA A 79 -6.81 -6.93 6.81
N LEU A 80 -5.77 -6.23 7.28
CA LEU A 80 -5.62 -5.97 8.71
C LEU A 80 -6.45 -4.77 9.15
N GLN A 81 -7.23 -4.96 10.21
CA GLN A 81 -7.77 -3.87 11.01
C GLN A 81 -7.00 -3.79 12.32
N ILE A 82 -6.40 -2.63 12.60
CA ILE A 82 -5.55 -2.40 13.77
C ILE A 82 -6.16 -1.25 14.57
N ASN A 83 -6.92 -1.61 15.60
CA ASN A 83 -7.57 -0.67 16.50
C ASN A 83 -6.58 -0.31 17.61
N ILE A 84 -6.17 0.95 17.69
CA ILE A 84 -5.22 1.45 18.69
C ILE A 84 -5.94 1.71 20.02
N GLY A 85 -7.21 2.12 19.98
CA GLY A 85 -7.99 2.48 21.16
C GLY A 85 -7.72 3.92 21.60
N HIS A 86 -8.00 4.20 22.88
CA HIS A 86 -7.75 5.54 23.44
C HIS A 86 -6.27 5.68 23.83
N VAL A 87 -5.70 6.86 23.59
CA VAL A 87 -4.29 7.13 23.88
C VAL A 87 -4.11 8.45 24.62
N THR A 88 -3.02 8.56 25.39
CA THR A 88 -2.61 9.85 25.97
C THR A 88 -2.06 10.77 24.88
N ALA A 89 -2.00 12.08 25.17
CA ALA A 89 -1.38 13.05 24.25
C ALA A 89 0.08 12.69 23.92
N GLU A 90 0.82 12.16 24.89
CA GLU A 90 2.20 11.72 24.70
C GLU A 90 2.29 10.50 23.77
N GLN A 91 1.43 9.49 23.98
CA GLN A 91 1.34 8.32 23.12
C GLN A 91 0.95 8.71 21.69
N PHE A 92 -0.01 9.62 21.55
CA PHE A 92 -0.44 10.16 20.26
C PHE A 92 0.72 10.83 19.50
N ALA A 93 1.49 11.69 20.17
CA ALA A 93 2.65 12.34 19.57
C ALA A 93 3.74 11.33 19.15
N LYS A 94 4.00 10.31 19.98
CA LYS A 94 4.95 9.23 19.65
C LYS A 94 4.48 8.40 18.46
N LEU A 95 3.18 8.07 18.38
CA LEU A 95 2.61 7.38 17.22
C LEU A 95 2.70 8.22 15.95
N LYS A 96 2.36 9.51 15.99
CA LYS A 96 2.54 10.40 14.83
C LYS A 96 3.99 10.43 14.37
N SER A 97 4.94 10.53 15.29
CA SER A 97 6.37 10.55 14.99
C SER A 97 6.85 9.24 14.37
N LEU A 98 6.38 8.10 14.89
CA LEU A 98 6.69 6.76 14.38
C LEU A 98 6.34 6.62 12.89
N TYR A 99 5.22 7.23 12.46
CA TYR A 99 4.75 7.22 11.08
C TYR A 99 5.06 8.53 10.33
N GLY A 100 6.16 9.21 10.70
CA GLY A 100 6.74 10.31 9.94
C GLY A 100 6.02 11.66 10.03
N ASN A 101 5.07 11.83 10.96
CA ASN A 101 4.30 13.06 11.18
C ASN A 101 3.47 13.55 9.98
N PHE A 102 3.17 12.69 9.02
CA PHE A 102 2.40 13.05 7.83
C PHE A 102 0.90 13.24 8.10
N SER A 103 0.34 12.49 9.06
CA SER A 103 -1.09 12.56 9.39
C SER A 103 -1.52 13.94 9.90
N GLN A 104 -2.67 14.40 9.43
CA GLN A 104 -3.33 15.64 9.86
C GLN A 104 -4.46 15.40 10.87
N VAL A 105 -4.64 14.14 11.32
CA VAL A 105 -5.60 13.82 12.39
C VAL A 105 -5.17 14.55 13.68
N PRO A 106 -6.09 15.27 14.36
CA PRO A 106 -5.81 15.93 15.62
C PRO A 106 -5.91 14.95 16.81
N TYR A 107 -5.26 15.34 17.91
CA TYR A 107 -5.45 14.66 19.20
C TYR A 107 -6.81 14.99 19.80
N ASP A 108 -7.50 13.98 20.33
CA ASP A 108 -8.74 14.02 21.09
C ASP A 108 -8.70 12.87 22.10
N SER A 109 -8.77 13.20 23.39
CA SER A 109 -8.70 12.22 24.48
C SER A 109 -9.88 11.26 24.54
N ASN A 110 -11.01 11.62 23.93
CA ASN A 110 -12.23 10.80 23.91
C ASN A 110 -12.35 9.95 22.63
N LYS A 111 -11.42 10.09 21.70
CA LYS A 111 -11.41 9.33 20.45
C LYS A 111 -10.71 7.98 20.65
N ALA A 112 -11.37 6.91 20.21
CA ALA A 112 -10.71 5.66 19.89
C ALA A 112 -10.04 5.80 18.51
N TYR A 113 -8.74 5.52 18.44
CA TYR A 113 -7.96 5.62 17.22
C TYR A 113 -7.78 4.27 16.53
N ASP A 114 -7.63 4.32 15.22
CA ASP A 114 -7.11 3.22 14.40
C ASP A 114 -5.66 3.53 14.01
N LEU A 115 -4.89 2.52 13.61
CA LEU A 115 -3.54 2.75 13.10
C LEU A 115 -3.56 3.71 11.90
N VAL A 116 -4.59 3.57 11.06
CA VAL A 116 -4.82 4.41 9.87
C VAL A 116 -4.85 5.90 10.22
N ASP A 117 -5.32 6.29 11.42
CA ASP A 117 -5.29 7.69 11.86
C ASP A 117 -3.89 8.30 11.94
N PHE A 118 -2.84 7.49 12.01
CA PHE A 118 -1.45 7.94 12.11
C PHE A 118 -0.69 7.85 10.78
N LEU A 119 -1.26 7.18 9.78
CA LEU A 119 -0.64 6.98 8.47
C LEU A 119 -0.76 8.23 7.57
N PRO A 120 0.03 8.34 6.49
CA PRO A 120 -0.08 9.42 5.52
C PRO A 120 -1.48 9.57 4.93
N PRO A 121 -1.92 10.80 4.60
CA PRO A 121 -3.20 11.06 3.97
C PRO A 121 -3.49 10.23 2.71
N ALA A 122 -2.47 9.94 1.88
CA ALA A 122 -2.61 9.08 0.72
C ALA A 122 -3.05 7.66 1.09
N ILE A 123 -2.40 7.05 2.10
CA ILE A 123 -2.78 5.71 2.59
C ILE A 123 -4.17 5.75 3.24
N GLN A 124 -4.45 6.76 4.07
CA GLN A 124 -5.76 6.95 4.70
C GLN A 124 -6.90 6.97 3.66
N ALA A 125 -6.64 7.61 2.51
CA ALA A 125 -7.61 7.78 1.46
C ALA A 125 -7.88 6.50 0.65
N THR A 126 -6.95 5.54 0.62
CA THR A 126 -7.01 4.34 -0.23
C THR A 126 -7.18 3.04 0.53
N VAL A 127 -6.69 2.94 1.78
CA VAL A 127 -6.71 1.68 2.55
C VAL A 127 -8.13 1.14 2.76
N ASN A 128 -8.27 -0.18 2.74
CA ASN A 128 -9.52 -0.93 2.83
C ASN A 128 -10.50 -0.58 1.69
N LYS A 129 -9.96 -0.39 0.50
CA LYS A 129 -10.72 -0.23 -0.74
C LYS A 129 -10.22 -1.21 -1.79
N THR A 130 -11.08 -1.54 -2.74
CA THR A 130 -10.70 -2.12 -4.01
C THR A 130 -10.85 -1.08 -5.11
N PHE A 131 -10.31 -1.37 -6.29
CA PHE A 131 -10.42 -0.52 -7.46
C PHE A 131 -10.92 -1.35 -8.64
N THR A 132 -12.04 -0.97 -9.23
CA THR A 132 -12.61 -1.63 -10.41
C THR A 132 -11.87 -1.19 -11.67
N PRO A 133 -11.15 -2.09 -12.37
CA PRO A 133 -10.54 -1.82 -13.67
C PRO A 133 -11.55 -1.37 -14.72
N LYS A 134 -11.12 -0.51 -15.64
CA LYS A 134 -11.86 -0.28 -16.90
C LYS A 134 -10.95 -0.58 -18.09
N ASN A 135 -11.36 -1.51 -18.94
CA ASN A 135 -10.70 -1.78 -20.21
C ASN A 135 -11.48 -1.11 -21.34
N TYR A 136 -10.77 -0.46 -22.26
CA TYR A 136 -11.35 0.12 -23.46
C TYR A 136 -11.35 -0.93 -24.57
N ASP A 137 -12.45 -1.04 -25.29
CA ASP A 137 -12.55 -1.92 -26.44
C ASP A 137 -11.78 -1.32 -27.63
N THR A 138 -10.63 -1.92 -27.95
CA THR A 138 -9.78 -1.53 -29.08
C THR A 138 -9.95 -2.43 -30.30
N SER A 139 -10.94 -3.34 -30.29
CA SER A 139 -11.16 -4.29 -31.39
C SER A 139 -11.44 -3.63 -32.74
N ALA A 140 -12.02 -2.42 -32.73
CA ALA A 140 -12.27 -1.63 -33.92
C ALA A 140 -10.99 -1.22 -34.67
N LEU A 141 -9.82 -1.20 -34.00
CA LEU A 141 -8.54 -0.91 -34.68
C LEU A 141 -8.07 -2.07 -35.55
N VAL A 142 -8.47 -3.30 -35.25
CA VAL A 142 -8.04 -4.50 -36.00
C VAL A 142 -8.58 -4.49 -37.43
N SER A 143 -9.75 -3.87 -37.64
CA SER A 143 -10.41 -3.79 -38.95
C SER A 143 -10.08 -2.50 -39.71
N MET A 144 -9.24 -1.63 -39.16
CA MET A 144 -8.81 -0.42 -39.84
C MET A 144 -7.69 -0.73 -40.82
N ASP A 145 -7.86 -0.28 -42.06
CA ASP A 145 -6.82 -0.31 -43.07
C ASP A 145 -5.84 0.84 -42.80
N PHE A 146 -4.71 0.51 -42.20
CA PHE A 146 -3.60 1.43 -41.99
C PHE A 146 -2.58 1.19 -43.10
N THR A 147 -2.08 2.27 -43.68
CA THR A 147 -0.92 2.14 -44.59
C THR A 147 0.30 1.67 -43.79
N ASP A 148 1.27 1.02 -44.45
CA ASP A 148 2.50 0.53 -43.78
C ASP A 148 3.23 1.67 -43.05
N ASP A 149 3.17 2.90 -43.58
CA ASP A 149 3.75 4.11 -42.98
C ASP A 149 2.97 4.61 -41.73
N GLU A 150 1.71 4.22 -41.57
CA GLU A 150 0.86 4.55 -40.41
C GLU A 150 0.95 3.50 -39.29
N MET A 151 1.39 2.28 -39.62
CA MET A 151 1.59 1.17 -38.67
C MET A 151 2.86 1.37 -37.83
N THR A 152 2.78 2.36 -36.96
CA THR A 152 3.79 2.62 -35.91
C THR A 152 3.79 1.52 -34.85
N GLY A 153 4.91 1.34 -34.15
CA GLY A 153 4.99 0.38 -33.03
C GLY A 153 3.97 0.70 -31.93
N GLU A 154 3.63 1.98 -31.81
CA GLU A 154 2.62 2.52 -30.91
C GLU A 154 1.21 2.04 -31.26
N LEU A 155 0.81 2.13 -32.53
CA LEU A 155 -0.49 1.67 -32.98
C LEU A 155 -0.61 0.15 -32.85
N TRP A 156 0.47 -0.59 -33.13
CA TRP A 156 0.53 -2.02 -32.89
C TRP A 156 0.36 -2.37 -31.40
N GLY A 157 1.05 -1.65 -30.51
CA GLY A 157 0.90 -1.81 -29.06
C GLY A 157 -0.54 -1.55 -28.61
N LEU A 158 -1.18 -0.51 -29.15
CA LEU A 158 -2.57 -0.17 -28.85
C LEU A 158 -3.55 -1.26 -29.30
N GLN A 159 -3.34 -1.82 -30.50
CA GLN A 159 -4.17 -2.89 -31.06
C GLN A 159 -4.01 -4.20 -30.28
N LYS A 160 -2.77 -4.55 -29.92
CA LYS A 160 -2.45 -5.84 -29.27
C LYS A 160 -2.71 -5.81 -27.77
N GLY A 161 -2.30 -4.75 -27.09
CA GLY A 161 -2.35 -4.60 -25.63
C GLY A 161 -3.63 -3.93 -25.13
N GLY A 162 -4.33 -3.20 -25.99
CA GLY A 162 -5.50 -2.41 -25.60
C GLY A 162 -5.14 -1.17 -24.79
N VAL A 163 -6.16 -0.55 -24.21
CA VAL A 163 -6.02 0.54 -23.22
C VAL A 163 -6.77 0.16 -21.96
N SER A 164 -6.14 0.34 -20.82
CA SER A 164 -6.73 0.00 -19.52
C SER A 164 -6.55 1.12 -18.51
N PHE A 165 -7.61 1.46 -17.80
CA PHE A 165 -7.56 2.29 -16.61
C PHE A 165 -7.48 1.37 -15.39
N ILE A 166 -6.27 1.09 -14.94
CA ILE A 166 -6.01 0.20 -13.82
C ILE A 166 -4.91 0.73 -12.90
N THR A 167 -4.83 0.14 -11.72
CA THR A 167 -3.84 0.45 -10.70
C THR A 167 -3.24 -0.86 -10.19
N ASN A 168 -1.96 -0.85 -9.83
CA ASN A 168 -1.23 -2.04 -9.39
C ASN A 168 -0.38 -1.76 -8.14
N CYS A 169 0.38 -2.75 -7.69
CA CYS A 169 1.19 -2.65 -6.48
C CYS A 169 2.29 -1.57 -6.56
N TRP A 170 2.99 -1.46 -7.69
CA TRP A 170 4.11 -0.52 -7.84
C TRP A 170 3.71 0.91 -8.16
N GLY A 171 2.66 1.12 -8.95
CA GLY A 171 2.03 2.44 -9.09
C GLY A 171 1.55 2.95 -7.73
N THR A 172 0.86 2.11 -6.96
CA THR A 172 0.43 2.45 -5.59
C THR A 172 1.61 2.82 -4.69
N THR A 173 2.67 2.02 -4.69
CA THR A 173 3.86 2.27 -3.85
C THR A 173 4.57 3.56 -4.26
N ILE A 174 4.75 3.80 -5.56
CA ILE A 174 5.35 5.03 -6.11
C ILE A 174 4.55 6.26 -5.68
N GLU A 175 3.23 6.25 -5.82
CA GLU A 175 2.40 7.41 -5.48
C GLU A 175 2.42 7.74 -4.00
N VAL A 176 2.40 6.72 -3.14
CA VAL A 176 2.58 6.93 -1.71
C VAL A 176 3.98 7.45 -1.41
N LEU A 177 5.04 6.85 -1.95
CA LEU A 177 6.42 7.35 -1.77
C LEU A 177 6.56 8.81 -2.19
N LYS A 178 6.01 9.18 -3.35
CA LYS A 178 5.96 10.58 -3.81
C LYS A 178 5.27 11.47 -2.77
N SER A 179 4.25 10.99 -2.05
CA SER A 179 3.58 11.80 -1.00
C SER A 179 4.38 11.94 0.31
N LEU A 180 5.35 11.05 0.54
CA LEU A 180 6.24 11.07 1.72
C LEU A 180 7.46 11.96 1.53
N HIS A 181 7.80 12.29 0.29
CA HIS A 181 9.00 13.03 -0.07
C HIS A 181 8.65 14.34 -0.77
N SER A 182 9.60 15.28 -0.78
CA SER A 182 9.38 16.62 -1.31
C SER A 182 8.88 16.57 -2.76
N ARG A 183 7.67 17.09 -2.98
CA ARG A 183 7.14 17.40 -4.29
C ARG A 183 7.27 18.89 -4.59
N PRO A 184 7.29 19.28 -5.86
CA PRO A 184 6.95 20.64 -6.25
C PRO A 184 5.63 21.09 -5.57
N ALA A 185 5.55 22.35 -5.11
CA ALA A 185 4.42 22.84 -4.32
C ALA A 185 3.06 22.72 -5.04
N ASN A 186 3.07 22.82 -6.37
CA ASN A 186 1.90 22.64 -7.24
C ASN A 186 1.38 21.18 -7.29
N GLU A 187 2.11 20.23 -6.74
CA GLU A 187 1.83 18.78 -6.81
C GLU A 187 1.75 18.11 -5.44
N ALA A 188 1.88 18.89 -4.36
CA ALA A 188 2.01 18.41 -2.99
C ALA A 188 0.84 17.54 -2.48
N ASN A 189 -0.27 17.46 -3.23
CA ASN A 189 -1.48 16.73 -2.85
C ASN A 189 -2.09 15.92 -4.01
N THR A 190 -1.31 15.52 -5.02
CA THR A 190 -1.84 14.70 -6.13
C THR A 190 -1.70 13.21 -5.86
N TYR A 191 -2.61 12.40 -6.39
CA TYR A 191 -2.51 10.94 -6.39
C TYR A 191 -2.84 10.44 -7.78
N ILE A 192 -1.84 9.90 -8.49
CA ILE A 192 -1.98 9.47 -9.88
C ILE A 192 -2.45 8.02 -9.91
N LEU A 193 -3.58 7.78 -10.57
CA LEU A 193 -4.06 6.45 -10.87
C LEU A 193 -3.53 6.04 -12.24
N SER A 194 -2.52 5.18 -12.28
CA SER A 194 -2.04 4.56 -13.51
C SER A 194 -1.39 3.20 -13.25
N TRP A 195 -1.09 2.51 -14.35
CA TRP A 195 -0.19 1.36 -14.40
C TRP A 195 1.09 1.82 -15.11
N PRO A 196 2.08 2.34 -14.37
CA PRO A 196 3.35 2.70 -15.00
C PRO A 196 4.07 1.44 -15.47
N GLY A 197 4.76 1.54 -16.60
CA GLY A 197 5.49 0.41 -17.19
C GLY A 197 6.37 -0.30 -16.17
N ARG A 198 6.31 -1.63 -16.15
CA ARG A 198 7.12 -2.46 -15.26
C ARG A 198 8.61 -2.20 -15.42
N TRP A 199 9.09 -2.05 -16.65
CA TRP A 199 10.51 -1.78 -16.93
C TRP A 199 10.94 -0.46 -16.29
N ASP A 200 10.22 0.64 -16.58
CA ASP A 200 10.51 1.98 -16.09
C ASP A 200 10.49 2.03 -14.56
N THR A 201 9.50 1.35 -13.98
CA THR A 201 9.37 1.21 -12.52
C THR A 201 10.54 0.41 -11.95
N GLY A 202 10.93 -0.68 -12.64
CA GLY A 202 12.11 -1.46 -12.30
C GLY A 202 13.37 -0.62 -12.27
N GLU A 203 13.63 0.14 -13.33
CA GLU A 203 14.78 1.05 -13.40
C GLU A 203 14.77 2.06 -12.25
N LEU A 204 13.61 2.65 -11.94
CA LEU A 204 13.48 3.60 -10.83
C LEU A 204 13.88 2.99 -9.47
N PHE A 205 13.44 1.77 -9.18
CA PHE A 205 13.83 1.06 -7.94
C PHE A 205 15.26 0.52 -7.98
N MET A 206 15.91 0.49 -9.15
CA MET A 206 17.31 0.10 -9.32
C MET A 206 18.27 1.28 -9.26
N ASP A 207 17.79 2.46 -9.61
CA ASP A 207 18.63 3.64 -9.77
C ASP A 207 18.95 4.32 -8.43
N THR A 208 20.25 4.32 -8.10
CA THR A 208 20.77 4.91 -6.86
C THR A 208 20.62 6.43 -6.79
N LYS A 209 20.25 7.10 -7.89
CA LYS A 209 19.92 8.54 -7.88
C LYS A 209 18.62 8.83 -7.14
N TYR A 210 17.65 7.90 -7.16
CA TYR A 210 16.35 8.05 -6.49
C TYR A 210 16.32 7.40 -5.11
N ASN A 211 17.12 6.36 -4.90
CA ASN A 211 17.04 5.59 -3.67
C ASN A 211 18.41 5.08 -3.19
N SER A 212 18.40 4.46 -2.01
CA SER A 212 19.52 3.69 -1.46
C SER A 212 19.03 2.30 -1.03
N THR A 213 19.94 1.36 -0.87
CA THR A 213 19.60 0.03 -0.31
C THR A 213 19.39 0.14 1.20
N ALA A 214 18.25 -0.33 1.69
CA ALA A 214 18.00 -0.56 3.10
C ALA A 214 18.32 -2.01 3.49
N ARG A 215 18.80 -2.21 4.71
CA ARG A 215 18.97 -3.55 5.29
C ARG A 215 17.69 -3.95 6.00
N GLU A 216 17.35 -5.24 5.96
CA GLU A 216 16.13 -5.76 6.59
C GLU A 216 16.04 -5.46 8.09
N ASN A 217 17.16 -5.55 8.81
CA ASN A 217 17.22 -5.24 10.24
C ASN A 217 17.25 -3.74 10.56
N ALA A 218 17.25 -2.88 9.54
CA ALA A 218 17.29 -1.43 9.65
C ALA A 218 16.14 -0.76 8.89
N LEU A 219 15.08 -1.52 8.59
CA LEU A 219 13.89 -1.00 7.94
C LEU A 219 13.18 0.01 8.83
N ARG A 220 12.62 1.04 8.19
CA ARG A 220 11.81 2.07 8.83
C ARG A 220 10.58 2.36 8.00
N PHE A 221 9.62 3.05 8.62
CA PHE A 221 8.47 3.59 7.92
C PHE A 221 8.90 4.36 6.66
N GLY A 222 8.24 4.07 5.54
CA GLY A 222 8.50 4.72 4.25
C GLY A 222 9.58 4.06 3.38
N ASP A 223 10.29 3.05 3.88
CA ASP A 223 11.10 2.20 2.98
C ASP A 223 10.16 1.38 2.06
N ALA A 224 10.61 1.02 0.87
CA ALA A 224 9.89 0.19 -0.08
C ALA A 224 10.44 -1.24 -0.07
N LEU A 225 9.56 -2.24 0.09
CA LEU A 225 9.82 -3.63 -0.23
C LEU A 225 9.59 -3.83 -1.73
N THR A 226 10.49 -4.52 -2.39
CA THR A 226 10.40 -4.89 -3.81
C THR A 226 10.74 -6.37 -3.98
N VAL A 227 9.91 -7.08 -4.74
CA VAL A 227 10.08 -8.49 -5.09
C VAL A 227 10.40 -8.56 -6.57
N TRP A 228 11.43 -9.33 -6.91
CA TRP A 228 11.90 -9.47 -8.29
C TRP A 228 12.01 -10.94 -8.67
N SER A 229 11.87 -11.24 -9.96
CA SER A 229 12.08 -12.58 -10.52
C SER A 229 12.98 -12.51 -11.76
N LYS A 230 13.66 -13.62 -12.07
CA LYS A 230 14.44 -13.84 -13.29
C LYS A 230 13.85 -14.92 -14.18
N GLU A 231 12.64 -15.40 -13.92
CA GLU A 231 12.03 -16.50 -14.68
C GLU A 231 11.92 -16.21 -16.19
N THR A 232 11.82 -14.95 -16.56
CA THR A 232 11.75 -14.51 -17.96
C THR A 232 13.11 -14.28 -18.62
N GLY A 233 14.21 -14.60 -17.91
CA GLY A 233 15.60 -14.34 -18.32
C GLY A 233 16.11 -12.95 -17.91
N ALA A 234 15.24 -11.95 -17.86
CA ALA A 234 15.55 -10.61 -17.37
C ALA A 234 15.09 -10.44 -15.91
N LEU A 235 15.78 -9.58 -15.16
CA LEU A 235 15.36 -9.24 -13.80
C LEU A 235 14.16 -8.29 -13.87
N SER A 236 12.99 -8.79 -13.48
CA SER A 236 11.72 -8.08 -13.60
C SER A 236 11.07 -7.91 -12.24
N ILE A 237 10.56 -6.71 -11.95
CA ILE A 237 9.83 -6.45 -10.71
C ILE A 237 8.47 -7.16 -10.75
N GLN A 238 8.15 -7.86 -9.67
CA GLN A 238 6.93 -8.66 -9.54
C GLN A 238 5.96 -8.06 -8.54
N HIS A 239 6.48 -7.38 -7.51
CA HIS A 239 5.66 -6.76 -6.49
C HIS A 239 6.38 -5.66 -5.74
N THR A 240 5.60 -4.75 -5.15
CA THR A 240 6.10 -3.75 -4.22
C THR A 240 5.12 -3.50 -3.10
N ALA A 241 5.65 -3.12 -1.94
CA ALA A 241 4.86 -2.65 -0.81
C ALA A 241 5.62 -1.56 -0.04
N LEU A 242 4.89 -0.70 0.66
CA LEU A 242 5.48 0.28 1.56
C LEU A 242 5.64 -0.32 2.96
N ILE A 243 6.83 -0.23 3.55
CA ILE A 243 7.08 -0.60 4.94
C ILE A 243 6.39 0.40 5.86
N LEU A 244 5.52 -0.11 6.74
CA LEU A 244 4.91 0.67 7.81
C LEU A 244 5.61 0.46 9.15
N GLY A 245 6.05 -0.77 9.40
CA GLY A 245 6.72 -1.19 10.62
C GLY A 245 7.49 -2.49 10.40
N LYS A 246 7.98 -3.10 11.48
CA LYS A 246 8.84 -4.30 11.37
C LYS A 246 8.16 -5.46 10.63
N ASN A 247 6.87 -5.66 10.91
CA ASN A 247 6.09 -6.80 10.41
C ASN A 247 4.89 -6.35 9.56
N LEU A 248 4.77 -5.06 9.26
CA LEU A 248 3.59 -4.46 8.65
C LEU A 248 3.94 -3.71 7.36
N VAL A 249 3.14 -3.93 6.32
CA VAL A 249 3.25 -3.20 5.05
C VAL A 249 1.89 -2.67 4.58
N PHE A 250 1.93 -1.65 3.71
CA PHE A 250 0.81 -1.20 2.90
C PHE A 250 1.06 -1.57 1.44
N GLU A 251 0.05 -2.16 0.79
CA GLU A 251 0.16 -2.62 -0.60
C GLU A 251 -1.20 -2.56 -1.32
N LYS A 252 -1.15 -2.60 -2.66
CA LYS A 252 -2.23 -3.19 -3.46
C LYS A 252 -1.78 -4.61 -3.85
N THR A 253 -2.63 -5.62 -3.73
CA THR A 253 -2.19 -7.04 -3.90
C THR A 253 -1.91 -7.44 -5.34
N ASP A 254 -2.71 -6.93 -6.28
CA ASP A 254 -2.57 -7.13 -7.74
C ASP A 254 -3.49 -6.13 -8.48
N THR A 255 -3.82 -6.35 -9.75
CA THR A 255 -4.58 -5.42 -10.61
C THR A 255 -6.09 -5.70 -10.72
N SER A 256 -6.62 -6.79 -10.15
CA SER A 256 -8.04 -7.13 -10.32
C SER A 256 -8.97 -6.23 -9.51
N GLU A 257 -10.28 -6.35 -9.78
CA GLU A 257 -11.32 -5.64 -9.04
C GLU A 257 -11.46 -6.11 -7.59
N ASP A 258 -10.99 -7.33 -7.28
CA ASP A 258 -11.05 -7.91 -5.94
C ASP A 258 -9.80 -7.63 -5.11
N ASP A 259 -8.74 -7.12 -5.74
CA ASP A 259 -7.44 -6.85 -5.11
C ASP A 259 -7.47 -5.56 -4.27
N PRO A 260 -7.36 -5.66 -2.94
CA PRO A 260 -7.46 -4.50 -2.06
C PRO A 260 -6.18 -3.69 -2.00
N TYR A 261 -6.37 -2.40 -1.70
CA TYR A 261 -5.40 -1.58 -1.00
C TYR A 261 -5.52 -1.90 0.49
N ARG A 262 -4.50 -2.50 1.10
CA ARG A 262 -4.61 -3.03 2.46
C ARG A 262 -3.36 -2.87 3.30
N LEU A 263 -3.56 -3.02 4.60
CA LEU A 263 -2.51 -3.34 5.56
C LEU A 263 -2.32 -4.86 5.60
N SER A 264 -1.08 -5.32 5.51
CA SER A 264 -0.74 -6.75 5.45
C SER A 264 0.44 -7.10 6.35
N LEU A 265 0.51 -8.37 6.76
CA LEU A 265 1.74 -8.88 7.36
C LEU A 265 2.82 -9.00 6.30
N ARG A 266 4.00 -8.43 6.57
CA ARG A 266 5.17 -8.52 5.68
C ARG A 266 5.54 -9.97 5.39
N ALA A 267 5.44 -10.84 6.39
CA ALA A 267 5.76 -12.26 6.26
C ALA A 267 4.83 -12.98 5.27
N ASP A 268 3.53 -12.64 5.25
CA ASP A 268 2.57 -13.27 4.32
C ASP A 268 2.84 -12.83 2.88
N VAL A 269 3.17 -11.55 2.66
CA VAL A 269 3.57 -11.05 1.35
C VAL A 269 4.81 -11.79 0.84
N LEU A 270 5.84 -11.94 1.68
CA LEU A 270 7.05 -12.68 1.32
C LEU A 270 6.76 -14.17 1.06
N ALA A 271 5.92 -14.80 1.88
CA ALA A 271 5.55 -16.21 1.73
C ALA A 271 4.82 -16.48 0.40
N LYS A 272 3.91 -15.58 -0.01
CA LYS A 272 3.23 -15.66 -1.32
C LYS A 272 4.26 -15.75 -2.45
N PHE A 273 5.23 -14.85 -2.48
CA PHE A 273 6.20 -14.80 -3.57
C PHE A 273 7.26 -15.89 -3.50
N ALA A 274 7.65 -16.31 -2.28
CA ALA A 274 8.47 -17.50 -2.08
C ALA A 274 7.82 -18.75 -2.65
N LYS A 275 6.50 -18.89 -2.48
CA LYS A 275 5.74 -20.00 -3.07
C LYS A 275 5.63 -19.87 -4.59
N LEU A 276 5.32 -18.66 -5.09
CA LEU A 276 5.12 -18.43 -6.53
C LEU A 276 6.39 -18.68 -7.35
N PHE A 277 7.54 -18.28 -6.82
CA PHE A 277 8.82 -18.35 -7.51
C PHE A 277 9.73 -19.44 -6.94
N GLU A 278 9.19 -20.39 -6.17
CA GLU A 278 9.93 -21.52 -5.59
C GLU A 278 11.20 -21.10 -4.80
N GLY A 279 11.14 -19.97 -4.09
CA GLY A 279 12.26 -19.40 -3.34
C GLY A 279 13.32 -18.71 -4.21
N LYS A 280 13.07 -18.52 -5.52
CA LYS A 280 13.98 -17.85 -6.47
C LYS A 280 13.73 -16.35 -6.58
N GLU A 281 12.76 -15.83 -5.85
CA GLU A 281 12.51 -14.40 -5.76
C GLU A 281 13.71 -13.68 -5.14
N ILE A 282 13.94 -12.45 -5.60
CA ILE A 282 14.97 -11.58 -5.06
C ILE A 282 14.24 -10.49 -4.30
N ILE A 283 14.43 -10.45 -2.98
CA ILE A 283 13.86 -9.43 -2.10
C ILE A 283 14.85 -8.26 -1.97
N ARG A 284 14.37 -7.03 -2.20
CA ARG A 284 15.17 -5.83 -1.99
C ARG A 284 14.36 -4.79 -1.25
N TYR A 285 15.05 -4.05 -0.38
CA TYR A 285 14.50 -2.93 0.35
C TYR A 285 15.15 -1.64 -0.11
N ARG A 286 14.34 -0.67 -0.51
CA ARG A 286 14.79 0.62 -1.05
C ARG A 286 14.35 1.76 -0.15
N ARG A 287 15.27 2.67 0.12
CA ARG A 287 15.04 3.86 0.93
C ARG A 287 15.13 5.10 0.07
N PHE A 288 14.00 5.79 -0.03
CA PHE A 288 13.89 7.11 -0.62
C PHE A 288 14.12 8.16 0.48
N GLY A 289 14.65 9.32 0.11
CA GLY A 289 15.10 10.31 1.09
C GLY A 289 15.27 11.69 0.50
N PRO A 290 15.30 12.74 1.34
CA PRO A 290 15.45 14.13 0.90
C PRO A 290 16.79 14.40 0.18
N GLU A 291 17.81 13.57 0.41
CA GLU A 291 19.11 13.64 -0.26
C GLU A 291 19.12 13.00 -1.66
N LYS A 292 17.98 12.47 -2.12
CA LYS A 292 17.82 11.81 -3.42
C LYS A 292 17.06 12.69 -4.41
N GLN A 293 17.17 12.34 -5.69
CA GLN A 293 16.34 12.98 -6.70
C GLN A 293 14.85 12.72 -6.42
N PRO A 294 13.96 13.69 -6.67
CA PRO A 294 12.53 13.45 -6.62
C PRO A 294 12.15 12.31 -7.56
N ILE A 295 11.20 11.48 -7.11
CA ILE A 295 10.62 10.43 -7.94
C ILE A 295 9.92 11.12 -9.12
N PRO A 296 10.23 10.75 -10.38
CA PRO A 296 9.64 11.38 -11.54
C PRO A 296 8.12 11.22 -11.55
N MET A 297 7.44 12.26 -12.01
CA MET A 297 6.01 12.22 -12.22
C MET A 297 5.72 11.42 -13.49
N SER A 298 4.70 10.58 -13.43
CA SER A 298 4.09 10.05 -14.65
C SER A 298 3.49 11.23 -15.38
N ASN A 299 3.96 11.45 -16.60
CA ASN A 299 3.41 12.47 -17.47
C ASN A 299 2.53 11.76 -18.50
N PRO A 300 1.28 12.20 -18.68
CA PRO A 300 0.50 11.70 -19.79
C PRO A 300 1.25 12.10 -21.06
N GLY A 301 1.50 11.13 -21.93
CA GLY A 301 2.09 11.42 -23.21
C GLY A 301 1.03 12.10 -24.07
N SER A 302 1.31 13.33 -24.49
CA SER A 302 0.66 13.89 -25.67
C SER A 302 1.54 13.58 -26.88
N GLY A 303 0.93 13.20 -28.00
CA GLY A 303 1.67 13.00 -29.25
C GLY A 303 2.26 11.60 -29.46
N PHE A 304 1.72 10.55 -28.84
CA PHE A 304 2.01 9.17 -29.26
C PHE A 304 1.68 8.93 -30.73
N PHE A 305 0.69 9.66 -31.25
CA PHE A 305 0.16 9.51 -32.59
C PHE A 305 0.16 10.87 -33.29
N SER A 306 0.31 10.87 -34.62
CA SER A 306 0.11 12.08 -35.42
C SER A 306 -1.32 12.61 -35.26
N PRO A 307 -1.59 13.91 -35.52
CA PRO A 307 -2.94 14.45 -35.48
C PRO A 307 -3.94 13.67 -36.36
N GLU A 308 -3.50 13.24 -37.55
CA GLU A 308 -4.32 12.46 -38.48
C GLU A 308 -4.66 11.08 -37.91
N LEU A 309 -3.67 10.38 -37.34
CA LEU A 309 -3.86 9.07 -36.73
C LEU A 309 -4.71 9.16 -35.46
N THR A 310 -4.51 10.21 -34.65
CA THR A 310 -5.34 10.52 -33.48
C THR A 310 -6.81 10.66 -33.88
N ALA A 311 -7.10 11.42 -34.93
CA ALA A 311 -8.48 11.60 -35.43
C ALA A 311 -9.09 10.27 -35.92
N LYS A 312 -8.29 9.43 -36.59
CA LYS A 312 -8.71 8.08 -37.02
C LYS A 312 -9.03 7.19 -35.82
N ILE A 313 -8.17 7.14 -34.81
CA ILE A 313 -8.38 6.34 -33.59
C ILE A 313 -9.64 6.81 -32.84
N LEU A 314 -9.81 8.12 -32.63
CA LEU A 314 -10.98 8.66 -31.92
C LEU A 314 -12.29 8.44 -32.68
N LYS A 315 -12.25 8.38 -34.02
CA LYS A 315 -13.41 8.02 -34.84
C LYS A 315 -13.77 6.54 -34.66
N ALA A 316 -12.78 5.66 -34.57
CA ALA A 316 -12.99 4.22 -34.40
C ALA A 316 -13.39 3.85 -32.96
N ILE A 317 -12.83 4.54 -31.97
CA ILE A 317 -13.10 4.33 -30.54
C ILE A 317 -13.50 5.66 -29.89
N PRO A 318 -14.76 6.09 -30.05
CA PRO A 318 -15.25 7.31 -29.42
C PRO A 318 -15.08 7.26 -27.89
N GLY A 319 -14.45 8.29 -27.34
CA GLY A 319 -14.25 8.43 -25.88
C GLY A 319 -12.99 7.76 -25.33
N LEU A 320 -12.08 7.29 -26.19
CA LEU A 320 -10.73 6.88 -25.76
C LEU A 320 -9.95 8.12 -25.26
N PRO A 321 -9.35 8.06 -24.04
CA PRO A 321 -8.77 9.23 -23.38
C PRO A 321 -7.30 9.44 -23.79
N LEU A 322 -7.06 9.65 -25.09
CA LEU A 322 -5.71 9.73 -25.67
C LEU A 322 -4.81 10.82 -25.03
N ASP A 323 -5.41 11.91 -24.53
CA ASP A 323 -4.73 13.02 -23.87
C ASP A 323 -4.32 12.73 -22.43
N SER A 324 -4.87 11.68 -21.84
CA SER A 324 -4.54 11.22 -20.49
C SER A 324 -4.01 9.79 -20.50
N MET A 325 -3.34 9.37 -21.57
CA MET A 325 -2.70 8.06 -21.65
C MET A 325 -1.22 8.12 -21.28
N GLU A 326 -0.75 7.06 -20.65
CA GLU A 326 0.66 6.77 -20.41
C GLU A 326 1.01 5.50 -21.21
N ALA A 327 2.13 5.53 -21.93
CA ALA A 327 2.70 4.34 -22.53
C ALA A 327 3.78 3.82 -21.60
N GLY A 328 3.72 2.53 -21.29
CA GLY A 328 4.69 1.84 -20.46
C GLY A 328 5.26 0.64 -21.17
N CYS A 329 6.38 0.14 -20.64
CA CYS A 329 7.00 -1.06 -21.12
C CYS A 329 6.77 -2.23 -20.14
N GLU A 330 6.09 -3.28 -20.59
CA GLU A 330 6.01 -4.55 -19.87
C GLU A 330 7.08 -5.53 -20.38
N ASP A 331 7.74 -6.22 -19.46
CA ASP A 331 8.82 -7.16 -19.78
C ASP A 331 8.27 -8.43 -20.45
N ARG A 332 8.75 -8.75 -21.66
CA ARG A 332 8.52 -10.06 -22.30
C ARG A 332 9.43 -11.16 -21.73
N LEU A 333 9.00 -12.41 -21.90
CA LEU A 333 9.89 -13.58 -21.95
C LEU A 333 11.01 -13.31 -22.98
N GLY A 334 12.26 -13.15 -22.50
CA GLY A 334 13.43 -12.85 -23.35
C GLY A 334 13.92 -11.41 -23.36
N GLY A 335 13.36 -10.50 -22.54
CA GLY A 335 13.92 -9.15 -22.33
C GLY A 335 13.54 -8.09 -23.37
N GLY A 336 12.39 -8.25 -24.04
CA GLY A 336 11.83 -7.25 -24.95
C GLY A 336 10.74 -6.39 -24.30
N CYS A 337 10.46 -5.24 -24.90
CA CYS A 337 9.42 -4.32 -24.46
C CYS A 337 8.09 -4.60 -25.15
N ASP A 338 7.06 -4.98 -24.37
CA ASP A 338 5.67 -4.90 -24.82
C ASP A 338 5.11 -3.53 -24.42
N LEU A 339 4.86 -2.68 -25.41
CA LEU A 339 4.18 -1.41 -25.19
C LEU A 339 2.78 -1.67 -24.65
N THR A 340 2.50 -1.13 -23.47
CA THR A 340 1.18 -1.11 -22.86
C THR A 340 0.70 0.32 -22.73
N TYR A 341 -0.60 0.50 -22.86
CA TYR A 341 -1.22 1.80 -22.70
C TYR A 341 -2.16 1.79 -21.51
N SER A 342 -1.94 2.72 -20.60
CA SER A 342 -2.84 2.92 -19.47
C SER A 342 -3.47 4.32 -19.51
N GLU A 343 -4.76 4.40 -19.20
CA GLU A 343 -5.33 5.69 -18.86
C GLU A 343 -4.77 6.12 -17.50
N MET A 344 -4.28 7.34 -17.45
CA MET A 344 -3.81 8.02 -16.26
C MET A 344 -4.89 9.01 -15.79
N ARG A 345 -5.25 8.95 -14.51
CA ARG A 345 -6.10 9.99 -13.88
C ARG A 345 -5.41 10.60 -12.68
N ILE A 346 -5.44 11.93 -12.60
CA ILE A 346 -4.89 12.67 -11.46
C ILE A 346 -6.02 12.96 -10.48
N LEU A 347 -5.97 12.37 -9.29
CA LEU A 347 -6.81 12.71 -8.16
C LEU A 347 -6.08 13.65 -7.20
N LYS A 348 -6.82 14.23 -6.26
CA LYS A 348 -6.29 15.03 -5.17
C LYS A 348 -6.51 14.34 -3.83
N ILE A 349 -5.53 14.46 -2.95
CA ILE A 349 -5.65 14.13 -1.53
C ILE A 349 -6.08 15.39 -0.79
N GLU A 350 -7.30 15.37 -0.25
CA GLU A 350 -7.84 16.43 0.59
C GLU A 350 -7.89 15.96 2.04
N ILE A 351 -7.71 16.89 2.97
CA ILE A 351 -7.89 16.62 4.39
C ILE A 351 -9.34 16.88 4.75
N ASP A 352 -10.01 15.87 5.30
CA ASP A 352 -11.34 16.02 5.86
C ASP A 352 -11.28 16.90 7.11
N ALA A 353 -11.97 18.05 7.08
CA ALA A 353 -11.86 19.05 8.14
C ALA A 353 -12.37 18.57 9.51
N LYS A 354 -13.24 17.55 9.55
CA LYS A 354 -13.82 17.02 10.79
C LYS A 354 -12.91 15.98 11.44
N THR A 355 -12.32 15.11 10.64
CA THR A 355 -11.56 13.95 11.12
C THR A 355 -10.05 14.14 11.03
N GLY A 356 -9.59 15.06 10.18
CA GLY A 356 -8.19 15.23 9.79
C GLY A 356 -7.65 14.09 8.93
N ARG A 357 -8.49 13.14 8.50
CA ARG A 357 -8.08 12.04 7.61
C ARG A 357 -7.99 12.51 6.16
N GLY A 358 -7.05 11.95 5.41
CA GLY A 358 -6.97 12.10 3.96
C GLY A 358 -8.15 11.42 3.25
N ARG A 359 -8.66 12.06 2.20
CA ARG A 359 -9.65 11.49 1.27
C ARG A 359 -9.29 11.83 -0.18
N LEU A 360 -9.65 10.93 -1.09
CA LEU A 360 -9.54 11.19 -2.52
C LEU A 360 -10.64 12.18 -2.96
N SER A 361 -10.30 13.04 -3.91
CA SER A 361 -11.19 14.03 -4.55
C SER A 361 -10.73 14.32 -5.98
N GLY A 362 -11.55 15.02 -6.77
CA GLY A 362 -11.23 15.35 -8.17
C GLY A 362 -12.12 14.61 -9.16
N ASP A 363 -11.52 13.99 -10.18
CA ASP A 363 -12.24 13.34 -11.28
C ASP A 363 -13.19 12.22 -10.80
N GLU A 364 -14.49 12.45 -10.93
CA GLU A 364 -15.53 11.49 -10.54
C GLU A 364 -15.36 10.12 -11.20
N ARG A 365 -14.85 10.07 -12.44
CA ARG A 365 -14.66 8.80 -13.15
C ARG A 365 -13.62 7.92 -12.47
N GLY A 366 -12.57 8.54 -11.91
CA GLY A 366 -11.58 7.86 -11.09
C GLY A 366 -12.12 7.46 -9.72
N LEU A 367 -12.81 8.39 -9.05
CA LEU A 367 -13.38 8.14 -7.72
C LEU A 367 -14.40 7.00 -7.71
N LYS A 368 -15.25 6.89 -8.74
CA LYS A 368 -16.28 5.85 -8.85
C LYS A 368 -15.72 4.42 -8.96
N GLN A 369 -14.44 4.26 -9.34
CA GLN A 369 -13.79 2.96 -9.38
C GLN A 369 -13.41 2.43 -8.00
N PHE A 370 -13.24 3.30 -7.01
CA PHE A 370 -12.94 2.85 -5.66
C PHE A 370 -14.20 2.30 -4.98
N LYS A 371 -14.13 1.07 -4.48
CA LYS A 371 -15.18 0.45 -3.67
C LYS A 371 -14.67 0.16 -2.26
N PRO A 372 -15.46 0.38 -1.20
CA PRO A 372 -15.12 -0.12 0.12
C PRO A 372 -14.98 -1.65 0.11
N LEU A 373 -14.08 -2.17 0.95
CA LEU A 373 -13.80 -3.60 1.10
C LEU A 373 -14.89 -4.38 1.84
#